data_AF-A0A7W6EHD0-F1
#
_entry.id   AF-A0A7W6EHD0-F1
#
_cell.length_a   1.000
_cell.length_b   1.000
_cell.length_c   1.000
_cell.angle_alpha   90.00
_cell.angle_beta   90.00
_cell.angle_gamma   90.00
#
_symmetry.space_group_name_H-M   'P 1'
#
loop_
_entity.id
_entity.type
_entity.pdbx_description
1 polymer ?
#
loop_
_entity_poly.entity_id
_entity_poly.type
_entity_poly.pdbx_seq_one_letter_code
_entity_poly.pdbx_strand_id
1 'polypeptide(L)'
;MRKPGTIERLYLDFDGFFASVEQQADRRLRGRPVGVVPVAGTDRTMIIACSREAKLRDISNIMPVRDALADAEGVQVHHSSIGRALERLGFTYKKSRWSLTSAAVSTSPLPAPTG
;
A
#
# COMPACT_ATOMS: atom_id res chain seq x y z
N MET A 1 31.59 21.36 -0.67
CA MET A 1 30.27 21.21 -0.02
C MET A 1 30.25 22.00 1.28
N ARG A 2 29.20 22.79 1.55
CA ARG A 2 29.01 23.53 2.81
C ARG A 2 28.54 22.58 3.91
N LYS A 3 29.12 22.66 5.12
CA LYS A 3 28.61 21.98 6.32
C LYS A 3 27.80 22.99 7.15
N PRO A 4 26.47 22.86 7.27
CA PRO A 4 25.67 23.80 8.05
C PRO A 4 25.94 23.65 9.56
N GLY A 5 25.84 24.75 10.30
CA GLY A 5 26.01 24.79 11.76
C GLY A 5 24.75 24.40 12.54
N THR A 6 23.62 24.20 11.86
CA THR A 6 22.33 23.78 12.41
C THR A 6 21.65 22.78 11.46
N ILE A 7 20.64 22.07 11.94
CA ILE A 7 19.82 21.20 11.09
C ILE A 7 18.94 22.06 10.20
N GLU A 8 19.06 21.89 8.87
CA GLU A 8 18.29 22.67 7.90
C GLU A 8 17.25 21.84 7.14
N ARG A 9 17.47 20.52 7.01
CA ARG A 9 16.64 19.61 6.20
C ARG A 9 16.64 18.22 6.82
N LEU A 10 15.48 17.57 6.82
CA LEU A 10 15.30 16.16 7.17
C LEU A 10 14.80 15.42 5.92
N TYR A 11 15.51 14.37 5.54
CA TYR A 11 15.04 13.39 4.55
C TYR A 11 14.59 12.14 5.29
N LEU A 12 13.38 11.69 5.01
CA LEU A 12 12.79 10.51 5.63
C LEU A 12 12.21 9.62 4.54
N ASP A 13 12.68 8.38 4.50
CA ASP A 13 12.27 7.35 3.55
C ASP A 13 11.95 6.07 4.32
N PHE A 14 10.90 5.36 3.89
CA PHE A 14 10.44 4.14 4.55
C PHE A 14 10.87 2.91 3.77
N ASP A 15 11.61 2.02 4.43
CA ASP A 15 12.05 0.77 3.83
C ASP A 15 10.87 -0.12 3.43
N GLY A 16 10.73 -0.36 2.12
CA GLY A 16 9.72 -1.28 1.59
C GLY A 16 8.31 -0.90 2.02
N PHE A 17 7.98 0.40 2.03
CA PHE A 17 6.77 0.98 2.62
C PHE A 17 5.51 0.10 2.57
N PHE A 18 5.06 -0.31 1.37
CA PHE A 18 3.86 -1.13 1.23
C PHE A 18 4.00 -2.52 1.87
N ALA A 19 5.15 -3.18 1.75
CA ALA A 19 5.38 -4.48 2.38
C ALA A 19 5.41 -4.36 3.91
N SER A 20 5.99 -3.29 4.45
CA SER A 20 5.96 -2.98 5.89
C SER A 20 4.53 -2.73 6.38
N VAL A 21 3.68 -2.09 5.57
CA VAL A 21 2.24 -1.94 5.88
C VAL A 21 1.53 -3.30 5.90
N GLU A 22 1.81 -4.21 4.96
CA GLU A 22 1.24 -5.57 5.02
C GLU A 22 1.64 -6.32 6.30
N GLN A 23 2.92 -6.26 6.68
CA GLN A 23 3.42 -6.88 7.91
C GLN A 23 2.87 -6.24 9.20
N GLN A 24 2.50 -4.96 9.13
CA GLN A 24 1.83 -4.27 10.23
C GLN A 24 0.34 -4.65 10.31
N ALA A 25 -0.34 -4.75 9.17
CA ALA A 25 -1.75 -5.12 9.07
C ALA A 25 -1.99 -6.60 9.42
N ASP A 26 -1.06 -7.50 9.06
CA ASP A 26 -1.12 -8.92 9.38
C ASP A 26 0.17 -9.41 10.05
N ARG A 27 0.07 -9.69 11.35
CA ARG A 27 1.22 -10.14 12.15
C ARG A 27 1.84 -11.45 11.65
N ARG A 28 1.10 -12.28 10.90
CA ARG A 28 1.61 -13.56 10.35
C ARG A 28 2.63 -13.36 9.22
N LEU A 29 2.70 -12.15 8.67
CA LEU A 29 3.64 -11.79 7.60
C LEU A 29 4.98 -11.25 8.13
N ARG A 30 5.07 -10.94 9.43
CA ARG A 30 6.30 -10.43 10.05
C ARG A 30 7.41 -11.48 10.01
N GLY A 31 8.62 -11.07 9.65
CA GLY A 31 9.76 -11.99 9.50
C GLY A 31 9.67 -12.88 8.26
N ARG A 32 8.67 -12.69 7.39
CA ARG A 32 8.49 -13.46 6.16
C ARG A 32 8.83 -12.62 4.94
N PRO A 33 9.36 -13.23 3.86
CA PRO A 33 9.57 -12.54 2.59
C PRO A 33 8.22 -12.18 1.94
N VAL A 34 7.88 -10.90 2.00
CA VAL A 34 6.67 -10.31 1.42
C VAL A 34 7.02 -9.49 0.19
N GLY A 35 6.28 -9.70 -0.89
CA GLY A 35 6.19 -8.82 -2.05
C GLY A 35 4.78 -8.27 -2.22
N VAL A 36 4.65 -7.02 -2.68
CA VAL A 36 3.36 -6.37 -2.94
C VAL A 36 3.16 -6.17 -4.43
N VAL A 37 1.95 -6.45 -4.91
CA VAL A 37 1.54 -6.28 -6.32
C VAL A 37 0.36 -5.32 -6.45
N PRO A 38 0.25 -4.61 -7.59
CA PRO A 38 -0.86 -3.70 -7.85
C PRO A 38 -2.14 -4.43 -8.26
N VAL A 39 -2.05 -5.69 -8.72
CA VAL A 39 -3.19 -6.49 -9.17
C VAL A 39 -3.02 -7.92 -8.68
N ALA A 40 -4.04 -8.47 -8.02
CA ALA A 40 -4.05 -9.85 -7.53
C ALA A 40 -4.43 -10.85 -8.65
N GLY A 41 -4.06 -12.12 -8.49
CA GLY A 41 -4.54 -13.21 -9.33
C GLY A 41 -3.90 -13.29 -10.73
N THR A 42 -2.80 -12.57 -10.96
CA THR A 42 -2.02 -12.66 -12.19
C THR A 42 -0.52 -12.56 -11.89
N ASP A 43 0.28 -13.28 -12.66
CA ASP A 43 1.75 -13.21 -12.67
C ASP A 43 2.27 -12.22 -13.73
N ARG A 44 1.39 -11.66 -14.58
CA ARG A 44 1.69 -10.64 -15.59
C ARG A 44 1.75 -9.24 -14.99
N THR A 45 2.42 -9.12 -13.86
CA THR A 45 2.66 -7.87 -13.15
C THR A 45 4.04 -7.91 -12.49
N MET A 46 4.36 -6.89 -11.71
CA MET A 46 5.64 -6.74 -11.04
C MET A 46 5.48 -6.43 -9.56
N ILE A 47 6.52 -6.74 -8.79
CA ILE A 47 6.61 -6.40 -7.38
C ILE A 47 6.83 -4.89 -7.26
N ILE A 48 5.87 -4.16 -6.69
CA ILE A 48 5.96 -2.70 -6.52
C ILE A 48 6.67 -2.30 -5.22
N ALA A 49 6.70 -3.20 -4.24
CA ALA A 49 7.48 -3.07 -3.02
C ALA A 49 7.76 -4.46 -2.44
N CYS A 50 8.92 -4.63 -1.82
CA CYS A 50 9.29 -5.86 -1.13
C CYS A 50 9.84 -5.57 0.28
N SER A 51 9.60 -6.52 1.19
CA SER A 51 10.11 -6.52 2.56
C SER A 51 11.63 -6.71 2.60
N ARG A 52 12.26 -6.37 3.73
CA ARG A 52 13.68 -6.64 3.96
C ARG A 52 14.01 -8.13 3.82
N GLU A 53 13.14 -9.00 4.33
CA GLU A 53 13.29 -10.46 4.25
C GLU A 53 13.23 -10.98 2.82
N ALA A 54 12.44 -10.34 1.95
CA ALA A 54 12.39 -10.66 0.53
C ALA A 54 13.67 -10.19 -0.19
N LYS A 55 14.19 -9.00 0.14
CA LYS A 55 15.47 -8.49 -0.41
C LYS A 55 16.67 -9.39 -0.08
N LEU A 56 16.66 -10.02 1.09
CA LEU A 56 17.68 -11.00 1.48
C LEU A 56 17.62 -12.31 0.66
N ARG A 57 16.57 -12.48 -0.14
CA ARG A 57 16.37 -13.60 -1.08
C ARG A 57 16.39 -13.12 -2.53
N ASP A 58 17.14 -12.05 -2.81
CA ASP A 58 17.34 -11.45 -4.13
C ASP A 58 16.06 -10.93 -4.81
N ILE A 59 14.93 -10.85 -4.11
CA ILE A 59 13.72 -10.20 -4.60
C ILE A 59 13.88 -8.69 -4.52
N SER A 60 13.60 -8.02 -5.63
CA SER A 60 13.71 -6.56 -5.75
C SER A 60 12.42 -5.93 -6.26
N ASN A 61 12.30 -4.61 -6.08
CA ASN A 61 11.22 -3.86 -6.71
C ASN A 61 11.37 -3.91 -8.23
N ILE A 62 10.25 -3.84 -8.97
CA ILE A 62 10.14 -3.94 -10.43
C ILE A 62 10.42 -5.35 -10.97
N MET A 63 10.85 -6.30 -10.13
CA MET A 63 10.96 -7.71 -10.51
C MET A 63 9.60 -8.26 -10.98
N PRO A 64 9.52 -8.96 -12.13
CA PRO A 64 8.31 -9.64 -12.57
C PRO A 64 7.85 -10.66 -11.52
N VAL A 65 6.54 -10.75 -11.28
CA VAL A 65 5.98 -11.69 -10.29
C VAL A 65 6.32 -13.13 -10.63
N ARG A 66 6.27 -13.48 -11.91
CA ARG A 66 6.68 -14.81 -12.39
C ARG A 66 8.08 -15.17 -11.93
N ASP A 67 9.03 -14.25 -12.11
CA ASP A 67 10.44 -14.49 -11.84
C ASP A 67 10.65 -14.54 -10.32
N ALA A 68 10.03 -13.64 -9.56
CA ALA A 68 10.04 -13.67 -8.09
C ALA A 68 9.53 -14.98 -7.49
N LEU A 69 8.45 -15.54 -8.05
CA LEU A 69 7.87 -16.81 -7.60
C LEU A 69 8.70 -18.03 -8.01
N ALA A 70 9.48 -17.93 -9.10
CA ALA A 70 10.39 -18.98 -9.54
C ALA A 70 11.70 -18.99 -8.72
N ASP A 71 12.23 -17.80 -8.41
CA ASP A 71 13.58 -17.62 -7.88
C ASP A 71 13.64 -17.66 -6.34
N ALA A 72 12.57 -17.26 -5.63
CA ALA A 72 12.57 -17.20 -4.16
C ALA A 72 11.57 -18.16 -3.52
N GLU A 73 12.09 -19.23 -2.93
CA GLU A 73 11.31 -20.16 -2.12
C GLU A 73 10.57 -19.41 -1.00
N GLY A 74 9.26 -19.65 -0.87
CA GLY A 74 8.43 -19.15 0.24
C GLY A 74 8.11 -17.65 0.21
N VAL A 75 8.39 -16.93 -0.89
CA VAL A 75 7.93 -15.55 -1.07
C VAL A 75 6.40 -15.51 -1.11
N GLN A 76 5.81 -14.59 -0.35
CA GLN A 76 4.36 -14.37 -0.35
C GLN A 76 4.04 -13.06 -1.05
N VAL A 77 3.18 -13.13 -2.06
CA VAL A 77 2.77 -11.99 -2.88
C VAL A 77 1.36 -11.55 -2.49
N HIS A 78 1.21 -10.28 -2.14
CA HIS A 78 -0.02 -9.71 -1.63
C HIS A 78 -0.48 -8.51 -2.46
N HIS A 79 -1.79 -8.36 -2.64
CA HIS A 79 -2.34 -7.08 -3.05
C HIS A 79 -2.31 -6.09 -1.89
N SER A 80 -2.01 -4.83 -2.19
CA SER A 80 -1.85 -3.78 -1.18
C SER A 80 -3.08 -3.61 -0.28
N SER A 81 -2.88 -3.68 1.04
CA SER A 81 -3.86 -3.35 2.07
C SER A 81 -4.32 -1.90 1.99
N ILE A 82 -3.44 -0.98 1.55
CA ILE A 82 -3.83 0.41 1.25
C ILE A 82 -4.79 0.43 0.06
N GLY A 83 -4.49 -0.32 -1.00
CA GLY A 83 -5.40 -0.47 -2.15
C GLY A 83 -6.78 -0.96 -1.73
N ARG A 84 -6.83 -2.02 -0.91
CA ARG A 84 -8.09 -2.56 -0.36
C ARG A 84 -8.82 -1.54 0.53
N ALA A 85 -8.10 -0.74 1.31
CA ALA A 85 -8.69 0.30 2.14
C ALA A 85 -9.31 1.42 1.28
N LEU A 86 -8.61 1.86 0.23
CA LEU A 86 -9.09 2.85 -0.72
C LEU A 86 -10.35 2.36 -1.46
N GLU A 87 -10.36 1.11 -1.92
CA GLU A 87 -11.54 0.48 -2.54
C GLU A 87 -12.74 0.47 -1.60
N ARG A 88 -12.54 0.15 -0.32
CA ARG A 88 -13.60 0.19 0.71
C ARG A 88 -14.14 1.60 0.96
N LEU A 89 -13.32 2.63 0.77
CA LEU A 89 -13.71 4.03 0.84
C LEU A 89 -14.34 4.54 -0.48
N GLY A 90 -14.52 3.67 -1.48
CA GLY A 90 -15.13 4.01 -2.77
C GLY A 90 -14.16 4.55 -3.81
N PHE A 91 -12.85 4.59 -3.53
CA PHE A 91 -11.84 4.98 -4.51
C PHE A 91 -11.54 3.78 -5.41
N THR A 92 -11.79 3.91 -6.71
CA THR A 92 -11.46 2.88 -7.71
C THR A 92 -10.63 3.49 -8.85
N TYR A 93 -9.81 2.68 -9.51
CA TYR A 93 -8.92 3.10 -10.61
C TYR A 93 -9.65 3.52 -11.91
N LYS A 94 -10.96 3.82 -11.90
CA LYS A 94 -11.61 4.33 -13.12
C LYS A 94 -11.08 5.73 -13.46
N LYS A 95 -10.32 5.84 -14.56
CA LYS A 95 -10.11 7.07 -15.33
C LYS A 95 -11.44 7.58 -15.91
N SER A 96 -12.32 8.10 -15.07
CA SER A 96 -13.31 9.10 -15.50
C SER A 96 -13.95 9.78 -14.28
N ARG A 97 -13.61 11.07 -14.15
CA ARG A 97 -14.18 12.05 -13.23
C ARG A 97 -13.99 11.78 -11.73
N TRP A 98 -13.14 12.61 -11.15
CA TRP A 98 -13.25 13.04 -9.76
C TRP A 98 -14.60 13.75 -9.56
N SER A 99 -15.66 12.98 -9.36
CA SER A 99 -16.90 13.49 -8.79
C SER A 99 -16.95 12.99 -7.36
N LEU A 100 -16.95 13.90 -6.38
CA LEU A 100 -17.37 13.55 -5.03
C LEU A 100 -18.76 12.90 -5.17
N THR A 101 -18.89 11.64 -4.74
CA THR A 101 -20.22 11.12 -4.45
C THR A 101 -20.72 11.97 -3.30
N SER A 102 -21.65 12.88 -3.60
CA SER A 102 -22.40 13.58 -2.56
C SER A 102 -23.05 12.48 -1.72
N ALA A 103 -22.48 12.20 -0.56
CA ALA A 103 -23.21 11.54 0.49
C ALA A 103 -24.37 12.49 0.78
N ALA A 104 -25.56 12.11 0.33
CA ALA A 104 -26.78 12.77 0.74
C ALA A 104 -26.86 12.64 2.26
N VAL A 105 -26.36 13.66 2.96
CA VAL A 105 -26.71 13.92 4.34
C VAL A 105 -28.21 14.15 4.30
N SER A 106 -28.99 13.13 4.67
CA SER A 106 -30.39 13.30 4.99
C SER A 106 -30.46 14.16 6.25
N THR A 107 -30.50 15.48 6.07
CA THR A 107 -30.88 16.40 7.14
C THR A 107 -32.38 16.27 7.31
N SER A 108 -32.81 15.39 8.21
CA SER A 108 -34.16 15.52 8.78
C SER A 108 -34.16 16.79 9.66
N PRO A 109 -35.10 17.72 9.48
CA PRO A 109 -35.16 18.92 10.31
C PRO A 109 -35.51 18.54 11.75
N LEU A 110 -34.79 19.14 12.71
CA LEU A 110 -35.13 19.09 14.14
C LEU A 110 -36.54 19.67 14.35
N PRO A 111 -37.41 19.03 15.16
CA PRO A 111 -38.72 19.60 15.48
C PRO A 111 -38.55 20.89 16.29
N ALA A 112 -39.43 21.86 16.02
CA ALA A 112 -39.45 23.16 16.68
C ALA A 112 -39.60 23.01 18.21
N PRO A 113 -38.93 23.86 19.01
CA PRO A 113 -39.13 23.88 20.45
C PRO A 113 -40.58 24.26 20.75
N THR A 114 -41.28 23.38 21.46
CA THR A 114 -42.52 23.73 22.15
C THR A 114 -42.14 24.49 23.43
N GLY A 115 -42.94 25.52 23.74
CA GLY A 115 -42.64 26.59 24.70
C GLY A 115 -42.40 26.18 26.14
#